data_AF-A0AAD3HR78-F1
#
_entry.id   AF-A0AAD3HR78-F1
#
_cell.length_a   1.000
_cell.length_b   1.000
_cell.length_c   1.000
_cell.angle_alpha   90.00
_cell.angle_beta   90.00
_cell.angle_gamma   90.00
#
_symmetry.space_group_name_H-M   'P 1'
#
loop_
_entity.id
_entity.type
_entity.pdbx_description
1 polymer ?
#
loop_
_entity_poly.entity_id
_entity_poly.type
_entity_poly.pdbx_seq_one_letter_code
_entity_poly.pdbx_strand_id
1 'polypeptide(L)'
;MADSEGFPYPPRKDGYVDCLTPSQENALKELCKRLPATLDIFSAEHLTLWGVPLADLVHPQQSQQPKEGSDTATDAAAAAAGGAAAPAPAPTAAPANGGGDAGSGPSRAQRVVLLKFLRARQWHVAAALTQLVNCLKWRRDFDVAGLSSETFPQQLAAAGQLSGRDRAGNPVTYNYYGTDVDLQSVLSGPGGVASFVRWRVKLMEQAVALLEFEGGIEHVMQVHDYSGASMFRMDAQMKTASREIIKLFQDNYPEMLSAKLFLNVPVVMEFLFSLFTTFSDVNTRAKFTMASPQRSRPLLLRYIDPVQLPERYRSEADDK
;
A
#
# COMPACT_ATOMS: atom_id res chain seq x y z
N MET A 1 26.42 27.08 -5.58
CA MET A 1 25.00 27.51 -5.58
C MET A 1 24.27 26.60 -4.63
N ALA A 2 23.71 27.16 -3.55
CA ALA A 2 22.99 26.39 -2.55
C ALA A 2 21.73 25.78 -3.18
N ASP A 3 21.64 24.46 -3.18
CA ASP A 3 20.42 23.74 -3.54
C ASP A 3 19.33 24.16 -2.56
N SER A 4 18.26 24.76 -3.09
CA SER A 4 17.05 25.01 -2.30
C SER A 4 16.54 23.66 -1.78
N GLU A 5 16.66 23.43 -0.48
CA GLU A 5 16.18 22.25 0.24
C GLU A 5 14.65 22.14 0.16
N GLY A 6 14.15 21.70 -0.99
CA GLY A 6 12.76 21.27 -1.15
C GLY A 6 12.62 19.83 -0.63
N PHE A 7 11.57 19.59 0.16
CA PHE A 7 11.17 18.25 0.58
C PHE A 7 11.09 17.32 -0.65
N PRO A 8 11.58 16.07 -0.58
CA PRO A 8 11.78 15.25 -1.77
C PRO A 8 10.51 14.60 -2.34
N TYR A 9 9.33 15.01 -1.87
CA TYR A 9 8.06 14.53 -2.38
C TYR A 9 7.52 15.50 -3.42
N PRO A 10 6.94 15.00 -4.53
CA PRO A 10 6.18 15.87 -5.42
C PRO A 10 5.06 16.54 -4.60
N PRO A 11 4.84 17.85 -4.74
CA PRO A 11 3.82 18.55 -3.99
C PRO A 11 2.44 17.95 -4.31
N ARG A 12 1.56 17.84 -3.30
CA ARG A 12 0.15 17.47 -3.48
C ARG A 12 -0.55 18.61 -4.25
N LYS A 13 -0.46 18.58 -5.58
CA LYS A 13 -1.12 19.51 -6.51
C LYS A 13 -2.22 18.76 -7.28
N ASP A 14 -3.17 19.51 -7.83
CA ASP A 14 -4.22 19.11 -8.78
C ASP A 14 -4.64 17.63 -8.76
N GLY A 15 -5.82 17.34 -8.22
CA GLY A 15 -6.37 15.98 -8.24
C GLY A 15 -6.50 15.29 -6.88
N TYR A 16 -6.17 15.99 -5.80
CA TYR A 16 -6.44 15.57 -4.42
C TYR A 16 -7.72 16.23 -3.92
N VAL A 17 -8.35 15.68 -2.87
CA VAL A 17 -9.71 16.06 -2.41
C VAL A 17 -9.92 17.57 -2.29
N ASP A 18 -8.91 18.32 -1.84
CA ASP A 18 -9.00 19.78 -1.60
C ASP A 18 -8.42 20.64 -2.74
N CYS A 19 -7.94 19.99 -3.81
CA CYS A 19 -7.23 20.63 -4.93
C CYS A 19 -7.81 20.15 -6.28
N LEU A 20 -9.12 19.97 -6.40
CA LEU A 20 -9.75 19.53 -7.64
C LEU A 20 -10.07 20.72 -8.55
N THR A 21 -9.71 20.62 -9.83
CA THR A 21 -10.22 21.53 -10.84
C THR A 21 -11.71 21.23 -11.12
N PRO A 22 -12.47 22.16 -11.74
CA PRO A 22 -13.86 21.90 -12.09
C PRO A 22 -14.06 20.65 -12.99
N SER A 23 -13.13 20.38 -13.91
CA SER A 23 -13.19 19.19 -14.76
C SER A 23 -12.94 17.90 -13.97
N GLN A 24 -12.04 17.94 -12.99
CA GLN A 24 -11.74 16.83 -12.10
C GLN A 24 -12.91 16.52 -11.15
N GLU A 25 -13.54 17.56 -10.60
CA GLU A 25 -14.75 17.42 -9.78
C GLU A 25 -15.89 16.79 -10.61
N ASN A 26 -16.05 17.20 -11.87
CA ASN A 26 -17.04 16.61 -12.77
C ASN A 26 -16.73 15.13 -13.07
N ALA A 27 -15.46 14.77 -13.27
CA ALA A 27 -15.05 13.38 -13.47
C ALA A 27 -15.35 12.51 -12.23
N LEU A 28 -15.12 13.03 -11.02
CA LEU A 28 -15.47 12.36 -9.77
C LEU A 28 -16.98 12.16 -9.64
N LYS A 29 -17.78 13.21 -9.91
CA LYS A 29 -19.25 13.12 -9.90
C LYS A 29 -19.76 12.10 -10.90
N GLU A 30 -19.20 12.09 -12.10
CA GLU A 30 -19.57 11.14 -13.16
C GLU A 30 -19.21 9.71 -12.79
N LEU A 31 -18.02 9.49 -12.18
CA LEU A 31 -17.66 8.18 -11.65
C LEU A 31 -18.68 7.72 -10.60
N CYS A 32 -19.01 8.56 -9.62
CA CYS A 32 -19.97 8.24 -8.56
C CYS A 32 -21.35 7.83 -9.13
N LYS A 33 -21.86 8.56 -10.13
CA LYS A 33 -23.14 8.23 -10.79
C LYS A 33 -23.14 6.85 -11.45
N ARG A 34 -21.98 6.37 -11.90
CA ARG A 34 -21.85 5.07 -12.59
C ARG A 34 -21.62 3.90 -11.63
N LEU A 35 -21.27 4.16 -10.36
CA LEU A 35 -20.97 3.11 -9.39
C LEU A 35 -22.15 2.16 -9.16
N PRO A 36 -23.40 2.63 -8.89
CA PRO A 36 -24.54 1.74 -8.65
C PRO A 36 -24.72 0.71 -9.75
N ALA A 37 -24.88 1.15 -11.00
CA ALA A 37 -25.13 0.25 -12.13
C ALA A 37 -23.97 -0.71 -12.46
N THR A 38 -22.75 -0.42 -12.00
CA THR A 38 -21.55 -1.20 -12.34
C THR A 38 -21.11 -2.14 -11.22
N LEU A 39 -21.33 -1.73 -9.97
CA LEU A 39 -20.88 -2.45 -8.77
C LEU A 39 -21.99 -3.25 -8.08
N ASP A 40 -23.24 -3.19 -8.56
CA ASP A 40 -24.37 -4.01 -8.07
C ASP A 40 -24.12 -5.53 -8.19
N ILE A 41 -23.08 -5.94 -8.94
CA ILE A 41 -22.63 -7.33 -9.04
C ILE A 41 -21.89 -7.84 -7.79
N PHE A 42 -21.57 -6.97 -6.84
CA PHE A 42 -20.88 -7.32 -5.60
C PHE A 42 -21.84 -7.22 -4.41
N SER A 43 -21.73 -8.14 -3.45
CA SER A 43 -22.39 -7.97 -2.15
C SER A 43 -21.70 -6.85 -1.34
N ALA A 44 -22.43 -6.24 -0.40
CA ALA A 44 -21.94 -5.12 0.40
C ALA A 44 -20.62 -5.44 1.15
N GLU A 45 -20.43 -6.68 1.61
CA GLU A 45 -19.20 -7.12 2.28
C GLU A 45 -17.96 -7.07 1.36
N HIS A 46 -18.15 -7.25 0.05
CA HIS A 46 -17.08 -7.18 -0.95
C HIS A 46 -16.87 -5.78 -1.51
N LEU A 47 -17.72 -4.81 -1.12
CA LEU A 47 -17.60 -3.39 -1.49
C LEU A 47 -16.77 -2.60 -0.47
N THR A 48 -15.61 -3.14 -0.11
CA THR A 48 -14.65 -2.45 0.77
C THR A 48 -13.28 -2.45 0.12
N LEU A 49 -12.64 -1.29 0.07
CA LEU A 49 -11.34 -1.12 -0.55
C LEU A 49 -10.41 -0.37 0.43
N TRP A 50 -9.32 -1.05 0.83
CA TRP A 50 -8.34 -0.54 1.80
C TRP A 50 -8.97 0.00 3.10
N GLY A 51 -9.95 -0.73 3.64
CA GLY A 51 -10.68 -0.35 4.86
C GLY A 51 -11.78 0.70 4.66
N VAL A 52 -11.98 1.21 3.44
CA VAL A 52 -13.03 2.19 3.14
C VAL A 52 -14.25 1.47 2.54
N PRO A 53 -15.42 1.52 3.21
CA PRO A 53 -16.65 0.98 2.66
C PRO A 53 -17.14 1.85 1.50
N LEU A 54 -17.52 1.20 0.40
CA LEU A 54 -18.09 1.83 -0.80
C LEU A 54 -19.57 1.47 -1.00
N ALA A 55 -20.11 0.58 -0.16
CA ALA A 55 -21.48 0.05 -0.30
C ALA A 55 -22.54 1.15 -0.39
N ASP A 56 -22.44 2.21 0.42
CA ASP A 56 -23.41 3.31 0.44
C ASP A 56 -23.44 4.13 -0.86
N LEU A 57 -22.35 4.10 -1.64
CA LEU A 57 -22.30 4.74 -2.97
C LEU A 57 -22.96 3.89 -4.06
N VAL A 58 -23.15 2.59 -3.81
CA VAL A 58 -23.71 1.63 -4.75
C VAL A 58 -25.20 1.37 -4.42
N HIS A 59 -25.52 1.24 -3.14
CA HIS A 59 -26.86 0.95 -2.63
C HIS A 59 -27.36 2.04 -1.66
N PRO A 60 -27.57 3.29 -2.13
CA PRO A 60 -27.94 4.42 -1.26
C PRO A 60 -29.29 4.25 -0.54
N GLN A 61 -30.14 3.32 -0.99
CA GLN A 61 -31.44 3.03 -0.38
C GLN A 61 -31.36 2.04 0.79
N GLN A 62 -30.31 1.21 0.89
CA GLN A 62 -30.15 0.24 1.99
C GLN A 62 -29.56 0.88 3.26
N SER A 63 -28.82 1.98 3.12
CA SER A 63 -28.23 2.72 4.25
C SER A 63 -29.21 3.63 5.00
N GLN A 64 -30.44 3.80 4.48
CA GLN A 64 -31.51 4.59 5.12
C GLN A 64 -32.51 3.74 5.93
N GLN A 65 -32.36 2.42 5.96
CA GLN A 65 -33.16 1.57 6.85
C GLN A 65 -32.57 1.54 8.26
N PRO A 66 -33.35 1.86 9.32
CA PRO A 66 -32.90 1.70 10.68
C PRO A 66 -32.48 0.25 10.92
N LYS A 67 -31.31 0.03 11.52
CA LYS A 67 -30.98 -1.28 12.09
C LYS A 67 -31.98 -1.54 13.22
N GLU A 68 -33.02 -2.33 12.94
CA GLU A 68 -33.88 -2.88 13.99
C GLU A 68 -32.99 -3.70 14.95
N GLY A 69 -32.90 -3.23 16.19
CA GLY A 69 -32.13 -3.88 17.24
C GLY A 69 -32.72 -5.23 17.58
N SER A 70 -31.89 -6.27 17.63
CA SER A 70 -32.24 -7.48 18.36
C SER A 70 -31.83 -7.28 19.82
N ASP A 71 -32.76 -6.75 20.61
CA ASP A 71 -32.69 -6.80 22.06
C ASP A 71 -32.90 -8.24 22.49
N THR A 72 -31.85 -8.89 22.99
CA THR A 72 -32.00 -9.95 23.99
C THR A 72 -30.94 -9.76 25.07
N ALA A 73 -31.34 -9.09 26.13
CA ALA A 73 -30.65 -9.12 27.41
C ALA A 73 -31.04 -10.41 28.16
N THR A 74 -30.06 -11.12 28.72
CA THR A 74 -30.24 -11.82 30.00
C THR A 74 -28.92 -11.94 30.76
N ASP A 75 -29.06 -11.86 32.08
CA ASP A 75 -28.10 -11.55 33.13
C ASP A 75 -26.93 -12.52 33.43
N ALA A 76 -25.82 -11.89 33.84
CA ALA A 76 -24.91 -12.12 34.97
C ALA A 76 -24.72 -13.51 35.64
N ALA A 77 -23.46 -13.89 35.86
CA ALA A 77 -22.89 -14.26 37.17
C ALA A 77 -21.35 -14.35 37.14
N ALA A 78 -20.71 -13.93 38.24
CA ALA A 78 -19.26 -13.78 38.45
C ALA A 78 -18.61 -14.97 39.17
N ALA A 79 -17.28 -15.20 38.98
CA ALA A 79 -16.30 -15.47 40.06
C ALA A 79 -14.84 -15.70 39.57
N ALA A 80 -13.94 -14.82 40.05
CA ALA A 80 -12.60 -15.02 40.63
C ALA A 80 -11.40 -15.72 39.90
N ALA A 81 -10.40 -14.86 39.61
CA ALA A 81 -8.99 -14.84 40.06
C ALA A 81 -7.93 -15.91 39.66
N GLY A 82 -6.80 -15.42 39.10
CA GLY A 82 -5.49 -16.09 39.06
C GLY A 82 -4.55 -15.49 38.00
N GLY A 83 -3.48 -14.80 38.40
CA GLY A 83 -2.70 -13.91 37.52
C GLY A 83 -1.50 -14.51 36.78
N ALA A 84 -0.94 -13.74 35.83
CA ALA A 84 0.48 -13.63 35.48
C ALA A 84 0.68 -12.71 34.24
N ALA A 85 1.72 -11.86 34.32
CA ALA A 85 2.50 -11.23 33.25
C ALA A 85 1.78 -10.57 32.04
N ALA A 86 1.93 -9.24 31.95
CA ALA A 86 1.41 -8.38 30.88
C ALA A 86 2.02 -8.65 29.49
N PRO A 87 1.21 -8.81 28.43
CA PRO A 87 1.63 -8.61 27.06
C PRO A 87 1.31 -7.17 26.59
N ALA A 88 2.16 -6.64 25.70
CA ALA A 88 2.04 -5.34 25.04
C ALA A 88 0.65 -5.17 24.35
N PRO A 89 0.11 -3.94 24.24
CA PRO A 89 -1.24 -3.74 23.78
C PRO A 89 -1.39 -4.15 22.31
N ALA A 90 -2.32 -5.05 22.05
CA ALA A 90 -2.88 -5.31 20.72
C ALA A 90 -3.43 -3.99 20.14
N PRO A 91 -3.41 -3.81 18.80
CA PRO A 91 -3.95 -2.61 18.19
C PRO A 91 -5.45 -2.53 18.51
N THR A 92 -5.82 -1.58 19.36
CA THR A 92 -7.20 -1.16 19.55
C THR A 92 -7.75 -0.77 18.19
N ALA A 93 -8.75 -1.53 17.72
CA ALA A 93 -9.60 -1.12 16.62
C ALA A 93 -10.04 0.32 16.89
N ALA A 94 -9.73 1.21 15.96
CA ALA A 94 -10.16 2.60 16.02
C ALA A 94 -11.67 2.64 16.25
N PRO A 95 -12.18 3.48 17.17
CA PRO A 95 -13.61 3.60 17.34
C PRO A 95 -14.19 4.15 16.03
N ALA A 96 -15.14 3.42 15.45
CA ALA A 96 -16.02 3.94 14.41
C ALA A 96 -16.91 5.02 15.03
N ASN A 97 -16.36 6.23 15.16
CA ASN A 97 -17.11 7.41 15.56
C ASN A 97 -16.70 8.57 14.65
N GLY A 98 -17.47 8.70 13.57
CA GLY A 98 -17.53 9.87 12.70
C GLY A 98 -18.97 9.98 12.22
N GLY A 99 -19.83 10.55 13.08
CA GLY A 99 -21.20 10.89 12.73
C GLY A 99 -21.24 11.86 11.55
N GLY A 100 -22.23 11.65 10.70
CA GLY A 100 -22.36 12.24 9.37
C GLY A 100 -22.34 13.77 9.29
N ASP A 101 -21.71 14.26 8.23
CA ASP A 101 -22.38 15.21 7.38
C ASP A 101 -23.28 14.40 6.44
N ALA A 102 -24.61 14.49 6.62
CA ALA A 102 -25.60 13.94 5.70
C ALA A 102 -25.70 14.80 4.44
N GLY A 103 -24.56 15.13 3.83
CA GLY A 103 -24.46 15.63 2.47
C GLY A 103 -24.54 14.44 1.52
N SER A 104 -25.34 14.55 0.45
CA SER A 104 -25.65 13.48 -0.51
C SER A 104 -24.47 13.00 -1.37
N GLY A 105 -23.22 13.11 -0.91
CA GLY A 105 -22.00 12.83 -1.65
C GLY A 105 -21.07 11.87 -0.90
N PRO A 106 -20.02 11.37 -1.57
CA PRO A 106 -19.04 10.48 -0.95
C PRO A 106 -18.30 11.16 0.21
N SER A 107 -18.03 10.38 1.26
CA SER A 107 -17.16 10.80 2.37
C SER A 107 -15.76 11.15 1.88
N ARG A 108 -14.96 11.81 2.71
CA ARG A 108 -13.60 12.20 2.31
C ARG A 108 -12.74 10.98 1.98
N ALA A 109 -12.74 9.94 2.82
CA ALA A 109 -12.03 8.70 2.53
C ALA A 109 -12.48 8.05 1.22
N GLN A 110 -13.80 8.01 0.96
CA GLN A 110 -14.34 7.49 -0.31
C GLN A 110 -13.84 8.31 -1.50
N ARG A 111 -13.84 9.65 -1.40
CA ARG A 111 -13.28 10.53 -2.43
C ARG A 111 -11.80 10.22 -2.67
N VAL A 112 -10.98 10.06 -1.63
CA VAL A 112 -9.56 9.70 -1.77
C VAL A 112 -9.41 8.41 -2.56
N VAL A 113 -10.14 7.35 -2.21
CA VAL A 113 -10.10 6.06 -2.92
C VAL A 113 -10.44 6.24 -4.39
N LEU A 114 -11.59 6.87 -4.71
CA LEU A 114 -12.03 7.07 -6.09
C LEU A 114 -11.05 7.93 -6.90
N LEU A 115 -10.49 8.98 -6.29
CA LEU A 115 -9.51 9.85 -6.93
C LEU A 115 -8.20 9.13 -7.25
N LYS A 116 -7.76 8.14 -6.46
CA LYS A 116 -6.59 7.32 -6.79
C LYS A 116 -6.77 6.60 -8.14
N PHE A 117 -7.95 6.02 -8.39
CA PHE A 117 -8.26 5.39 -9.68
C PHE A 117 -8.39 6.40 -10.83
N LEU A 118 -9.02 7.55 -10.58
CA LEU A 118 -9.13 8.61 -11.59
C LEU A 118 -7.76 9.16 -12.01
N ARG A 119 -6.89 9.47 -11.04
CA ARG A 119 -5.52 9.92 -11.33
C ARG A 119 -4.72 8.87 -12.09
N ALA A 120 -4.78 7.60 -11.67
CA ALA A 120 -4.09 6.49 -12.34
C ALA A 120 -4.56 6.23 -13.77
N ARG A 121 -5.72 6.75 -14.16
CA ARG A 121 -6.29 6.65 -15.50
C ARG A 121 -6.48 8.00 -16.17
N GLN A 122 -5.71 9.00 -15.74
CA GLN A 122 -5.64 10.33 -16.37
C GLN A 122 -7.02 10.96 -16.55
N TRP A 123 -7.88 10.78 -15.54
CA TRP A 123 -9.26 11.28 -15.48
C TRP A 123 -10.22 10.67 -16.52
N HIS A 124 -9.83 9.58 -17.18
CA HIS A 124 -10.73 8.81 -18.05
C HIS A 124 -11.66 7.93 -17.21
N VAL A 125 -12.87 8.44 -16.92
CA VAL A 125 -13.84 7.83 -16.00
C VAL A 125 -14.12 6.36 -16.29
N ALA A 126 -14.34 5.98 -17.56
CA ALA A 126 -14.64 4.59 -17.90
C ALA A 126 -13.46 3.65 -17.62
N ALA A 127 -12.22 4.11 -17.80
CA ALA A 127 -11.03 3.30 -17.53
C ALA A 127 -10.76 3.19 -16.03
N ALA A 128 -10.99 4.27 -15.28
CA ALA A 128 -10.92 4.27 -13.81
C ALA A 128 -11.93 3.29 -13.22
N LEU A 129 -13.17 3.30 -13.72
CA LEU A 129 -14.22 2.39 -13.29
C LEU A 129 -13.88 0.92 -13.60
N THR A 130 -13.37 0.63 -14.80
CA THR A 130 -12.90 -0.73 -15.15
C THR A 130 -11.78 -1.19 -14.21
N GLN A 131 -10.82 -0.32 -13.89
CA GLN A 131 -9.74 -0.66 -12.96
C GLN A 131 -10.29 -0.92 -11.54
N LEU A 132 -11.23 -0.10 -11.06
CA LEU A 132 -11.88 -0.29 -9.76
C LEU A 132 -12.61 -1.65 -9.67
N VAL A 133 -13.40 -2.00 -10.69
CA VAL A 133 -14.09 -3.31 -10.76
C VAL A 133 -13.09 -4.47 -10.75
N ASN A 134 -12.03 -4.37 -11.55
CA ASN A 134 -11.01 -5.42 -11.61
C ASN A 134 -10.26 -5.55 -10.29
N CYS A 135 -9.99 -4.44 -9.60
CA CYS A 135 -9.37 -4.44 -8.28
C CYS A 135 -10.25 -5.15 -7.25
N LEU A 136 -11.56 -4.85 -7.20
CA LEU A 136 -12.50 -5.52 -6.29
C LEU A 136 -12.58 -7.03 -6.57
N LYS A 137 -12.67 -7.44 -7.84
CA LYS A 137 -12.62 -8.87 -8.22
C LYS A 137 -11.31 -9.52 -7.78
N TRP A 138 -10.18 -8.88 -8.08
CA TRP A 138 -8.87 -9.39 -7.71
C TRP A 138 -8.72 -9.54 -6.20
N ARG A 139 -9.18 -8.58 -5.38
CA ARG A 139 -9.10 -8.67 -3.91
C ARG A 139 -9.83 -9.90 -3.37
N ARG A 140 -10.99 -10.21 -3.94
CA ARG A 140 -11.77 -11.43 -3.61
C ARG A 140 -11.04 -12.69 -4.08
N ASP A 141 -10.66 -12.75 -5.36
CA ASP A 141 -10.10 -13.95 -5.98
C ASP A 141 -8.69 -14.27 -5.44
N PHE A 142 -7.94 -13.24 -5.05
CA PHE A 142 -6.62 -13.37 -4.41
C PHE A 142 -6.73 -13.66 -2.90
N ASP A 143 -7.92 -13.65 -2.31
CA ASP A 143 -8.15 -13.79 -0.87
C ASP A 143 -7.26 -12.85 -0.04
N VAL A 144 -7.39 -11.55 -0.29
CA VAL A 144 -6.59 -10.53 0.42
C VAL A 144 -6.92 -10.53 1.92
N ALA A 145 -8.16 -10.80 2.29
CA ALA A 145 -8.59 -10.87 3.69
C ALA A 145 -7.88 -12.02 4.45
N GLY A 146 -7.71 -13.18 3.80
CA GLY A 146 -7.02 -14.34 4.36
C GLY A 146 -5.49 -14.19 4.52
N LEU A 147 -4.86 -13.22 3.85
CA LEU A 147 -3.40 -13.02 3.91
C LEU A 147 -2.87 -12.82 5.33
N SER A 148 -3.66 -12.20 6.21
CA SER A 148 -3.28 -11.98 7.61
C SER A 148 -2.94 -13.29 8.32
N SER A 149 -3.75 -14.33 8.10
CA SER A 149 -3.62 -15.68 8.68
C SER A 149 -2.73 -16.62 7.86
N GLU A 150 -2.38 -16.25 6.62
CA GLU A 150 -1.51 -17.08 5.76
C GLU A 150 -0.08 -17.15 6.30
N THR A 151 0.47 -18.37 6.29
CA THR A 151 1.84 -18.68 6.70
C THR A 151 2.78 -18.70 5.50
N PHE A 152 3.98 -18.17 5.68
CA PHE A 152 5.00 -18.10 4.63
C PHE A 152 6.29 -18.77 5.09
N PRO A 153 7.16 -19.19 4.15
CA PRO A 153 8.49 -19.69 4.48
C PRO A 153 9.25 -18.72 5.40
N GLN A 154 9.94 -19.24 6.42
CA GLN A 154 10.64 -18.44 7.42
C GLN A 154 11.67 -17.48 6.80
N GLN A 155 12.26 -17.86 5.66
CA GLN A 155 13.20 -17.05 4.88
C GLN A 155 12.59 -15.71 4.46
N LEU A 156 11.28 -15.64 4.25
CA LEU A 156 10.59 -14.39 3.90
C LEU A 156 10.43 -13.43 5.08
N ALA A 157 10.54 -13.89 6.32
CA ALA A 157 10.56 -12.99 7.47
C ALA A 157 11.81 -12.07 7.47
N ALA A 158 12.93 -12.55 6.92
CA ALA A 158 14.15 -11.76 6.73
C ALA A 158 14.16 -10.99 5.40
N ALA A 159 13.22 -11.27 4.48
CA ALA A 159 13.19 -10.66 3.14
C ALA A 159 12.58 -9.25 3.11
N GLY A 160 11.89 -8.83 4.17
CA GLY A 160 11.30 -7.51 4.23
C GLY A 160 10.58 -7.22 5.54
N GLN A 161 10.32 -5.95 5.79
CA GLN A 161 9.66 -5.50 7.00
C GLN A 161 8.92 -4.18 6.78
N LEU A 162 7.90 -3.93 7.59
CA LEU A 162 7.25 -2.63 7.75
C LEU A 162 7.86 -1.98 9.00
N SER A 163 8.54 -0.85 8.85
CA SER A 163 9.21 -0.20 9.98
C SER A 163 9.31 1.30 9.79
N GLY A 164 8.99 2.05 10.84
CA GLY A 164 9.14 3.50 10.86
C GLY A 164 8.25 4.25 9.87
N ARG A 165 8.46 5.57 9.84
CA ARG A 165 7.76 6.50 8.96
C ARG A 165 8.76 7.42 8.28
N ASP A 166 8.44 7.80 7.05
CA ASP A 166 9.18 8.84 6.36
C ASP A 166 8.90 10.23 6.95
N ARG A 167 9.62 11.26 6.51
CA ARG A 167 9.48 12.62 7.03
C ARG A 167 8.10 13.25 6.73
N ALA A 168 7.32 12.67 5.83
CA ALA A 168 5.93 13.06 5.55
C ALA A 168 4.91 12.19 6.31
N GLY A 169 5.38 11.32 7.20
CA GLY A 169 4.56 10.43 8.01
C GLY A 169 4.17 9.11 7.33
N ASN A 170 4.54 8.90 6.05
CA ASN A 170 4.15 7.69 5.33
C ASN A 170 4.81 6.44 5.94
N PRO A 171 4.06 5.35 6.17
CA PRO A 171 4.66 4.08 6.56
C PRO A 171 5.69 3.62 5.52
N VAL A 172 6.80 3.03 6.00
CA VAL A 172 7.90 2.58 5.13
C VAL A 172 7.99 1.06 5.11
N THR A 173 7.93 0.48 3.90
CA THR A 173 8.22 -0.94 3.69
C THR A 173 9.64 -1.11 3.16
N TYR A 174 10.38 -2.06 3.73
CA TYR A 174 11.72 -2.43 3.32
C TYR A 174 11.70 -3.81 2.70
N ASN A 175 12.45 -3.99 1.61
CA ASN A 175 12.60 -5.25 0.90
C ASN A 175 14.08 -5.52 0.65
N TYR A 176 14.54 -6.69 1.07
CA TYR A 176 15.94 -7.08 1.07
C TYR A 176 16.13 -8.19 0.03
N TYR A 177 16.93 -7.91 -0.98
CA TYR A 177 17.21 -8.82 -2.10
C TYR A 177 18.67 -9.35 -2.08
N GLY A 178 19.37 -9.07 -0.99
CA GLY A 178 20.78 -9.42 -0.79
C GLY A 178 21.04 -10.88 -0.48
N THR A 179 22.32 -11.24 -0.36
CA THR A 179 22.80 -12.60 -0.06
C THR A 179 22.29 -13.18 1.26
N ASP A 180 21.90 -12.31 2.21
CA ASP A 180 21.37 -12.73 3.51
C ASP A 180 19.94 -13.27 3.41
N VAL A 181 19.32 -13.22 2.23
CA VAL A 181 17.97 -13.72 1.95
C VAL A 181 18.04 -14.69 0.78
N ASP A 182 17.88 -15.99 1.07
CA ASP A 182 17.83 -17.02 0.03
C ASP A 182 16.45 -17.06 -0.66
N LEU A 183 16.16 -16.02 -1.45
CA LEU A 183 14.94 -15.95 -2.26
C LEU A 183 14.89 -17.06 -3.31
N GLN A 184 16.03 -17.61 -3.75
CA GLN A 184 16.04 -18.70 -4.72
C GLN A 184 15.37 -19.94 -4.14
N SER A 185 15.71 -20.29 -2.89
CA SER A 185 15.06 -21.39 -2.17
C SER A 185 13.55 -21.20 -2.04
N VAL A 186 13.09 -19.96 -1.85
CA VAL A 186 11.66 -19.64 -1.76
C VAL A 186 10.98 -19.81 -3.12
N LEU A 187 11.57 -19.26 -4.17
CA LEU A 187 11.00 -19.30 -5.52
C LEU A 187 10.99 -20.72 -6.12
N SER A 188 11.94 -21.57 -5.71
CA SER A 188 12.03 -22.99 -6.10
C SER A 188 11.33 -23.94 -5.13
N GLY A 189 10.89 -23.46 -3.97
CA GLY A 189 10.23 -24.24 -2.91
C GLY A 189 8.71 -24.37 -3.09
N PRO A 190 8.01 -24.94 -2.09
CA PRO A 190 6.55 -25.06 -2.11
C PRO A 190 5.86 -23.71 -2.33
N GLY A 191 4.95 -23.64 -3.30
CA GLY A 191 4.25 -22.42 -3.71
C GLY A 191 5.07 -21.47 -4.59
N GLY A 192 6.40 -21.61 -4.62
CA GLY A 192 7.33 -20.93 -5.53
C GLY A 192 7.09 -19.43 -5.69
N VAL A 193 7.02 -18.97 -6.95
CA VAL A 193 6.74 -17.57 -7.31
C VAL A 193 5.45 -17.07 -6.68
N ALA A 194 4.37 -17.87 -6.68
CA ALA A 194 3.08 -17.46 -6.13
C ALA A 194 3.15 -17.19 -4.63
N SER A 195 3.85 -18.04 -3.86
CA SER A 195 4.09 -17.80 -2.43
C SER A 195 4.82 -16.49 -2.19
N PHE A 196 5.83 -16.17 -3.00
CA PHE A 196 6.56 -14.91 -2.88
C PHE A 196 5.70 -13.70 -3.23
N VAL A 197 4.89 -13.79 -4.29
CA VAL A 197 3.96 -12.72 -4.69
C VAL A 197 2.93 -12.47 -3.58
N ARG A 198 2.34 -13.52 -3.01
CA ARG A 198 1.40 -13.40 -1.89
C ARG A 198 2.03 -12.76 -0.65
N TRP A 199 3.24 -13.14 -0.30
CA TRP A 199 4.00 -12.49 0.78
C TRP A 199 4.25 -11.00 0.52
N ARG A 200 4.60 -10.63 -0.72
CA ARG A 200 4.79 -9.21 -1.11
C ARG A 200 3.51 -8.41 -0.97
N VAL A 201 2.36 -9.00 -1.31
CA VAL A 201 1.05 -8.38 -1.11
C VAL A 201 0.73 -8.24 0.37
N LYS A 202 0.99 -9.27 1.20
CA LYS A 202 0.82 -9.18 2.66
C LYS A 202 1.60 -8.01 3.26
N LEU A 203 2.87 -7.85 2.89
CA LEU A 203 3.69 -6.73 3.37
C LEU A 203 3.12 -5.36 2.93
N MET A 204 2.59 -5.27 1.71
CA MET A 204 1.92 -4.05 1.23
C MET A 204 0.63 -3.77 2.00
N GLU A 205 -0.22 -4.78 2.21
CA GLU A 205 -1.48 -4.65 2.96
C GLU A 205 -1.26 -4.25 4.43
N GLN A 206 -0.18 -4.72 5.06
CA GLN A 206 0.23 -4.25 6.39
C GLN A 206 0.50 -2.75 6.41
N ALA A 207 1.16 -2.21 5.38
CA ALA A 207 1.40 -0.77 5.27
C ALA A 207 0.12 0.01 4.93
N VAL A 208 -0.74 -0.56 4.08
CA VAL A 208 -2.05 0.02 3.72
C VAL A 208 -2.95 0.14 4.95
N ALA A 209 -2.89 -0.80 5.87
CA ALA A 209 -3.65 -0.75 7.13
C ALA A 209 -3.24 0.42 8.05
N LEU A 210 -2.09 1.07 7.80
CA LEU A 210 -1.64 2.27 8.52
C LEU A 210 -1.99 3.59 7.82
N LEU A 211 -2.77 3.52 6.74
CA LEU A 211 -3.23 4.70 6.01
C LEU A 211 -4.53 5.25 6.62
N GLU A 212 -4.68 6.57 6.55
CA GLU A 212 -5.80 7.30 7.15
C GLU A 212 -6.40 8.26 6.11
N PHE A 213 -7.31 7.76 5.27
CA PHE A 213 -7.84 8.52 4.14
C PHE A 213 -8.80 9.66 4.51
N GLU A 214 -9.25 9.74 5.76
CA GLU A 214 -10.15 10.81 6.21
C GLU A 214 -9.39 12.11 6.52
N GLY A 215 -8.12 12.07 6.91
CA GLY A 215 -7.40 13.29 7.30
C GLY A 215 -5.89 13.19 7.35
N GLY A 216 -5.31 12.08 6.89
CA GLY A 216 -3.93 11.75 7.20
C GLY A 216 -3.13 11.23 6.00
N ILE A 217 -2.54 10.07 6.23
CA ILE A 217 -1.48 9.51 5.40
C ILE A 217 -2.12 8.62 4.34
N GLU A 218 -1.95 9.01 3.07
CA GLU A 218 -2.59 8.33 1.94
C GLU A 218 -1.61 7.49 1.11
N HIS A 219 -0.33 7.45 1.49
CA HIS A 219 0.73 6.83 0.70
C HIS A 219 1.66 5.98 1.55
N VAL A 220 2.38 5.09 0.88
CA VAL A 220 3.41 4.20 1.42
C VAL A 220 4.73 4.55 0.73
N MET A 221 5.81 4.62 1.52
CA MET A 221 7.17 4.68 0.99
C MET A 221 7.73 3.25 0.87
N GLN A 222 8.46 2.97 -0.20
CA GLN A 222 9.10 1.68 -0.41
C GLN A 222 10.62 1.82 -0.50
N VAL A 223 11.35 0.96 0.20
CA VAL A 223 12.80 0.84 0.13
C VAL A 223 13.13 -0.57 -0.34
N HIS A 224 13.93 -0.68 -1.39
CA HIS A 224 14.47 -1.92 -1.90
C HIS A 224 15.99 -1.86 -1.74
N ASP A 225 16.56 -2.81 -1.00
CA ASP A 225 18.01 -2.90 -0.79
C ASP A 225 18.58 -4.10 -1.54
N TYR A 226 19.57 -3.81 -2.38
CA TYR A 226 20.29 -4.79 -3.20
C TYR A 226 21.71 -5.08 -2.69
N SER A 227 22.01 -4.76 -1.42
CA SER A 227 23.31 -5.09 -0.80
C SER A 227 23.63 -6.57 -0.95
N GLY A 228 24.77 -6.89 -1.55
CA GLY A 228 25.16 -8.28 -1.80
C GLY A 228 24.37 -9.00 -2.89
N ALA A 229 23.34 -8.38 -3.48
CA ALA A 229 22.57 -9.00 -4.56
C ALA A 229 23.47 -9.18 -5.79
N SER A 230 23.65 -10.41 -6.23
CA SER A 230 24.31 -10.69 -7.50
C SER A 230 23.31 -10.54 -8.64
N MET A 231 23.30 -9.38 -9.29
CA MET A 231 22.43 -9.14 -10.46
C MET A 231 22.75 -10.07 -11.65
N PHE A 232 23.96 -10.63 -11.69
CA PHE A 232 24.36 -11.67 -12.64
C PHE A 232 23.68 -13.03 -12.40
N ARG A 233 23.04 -13.22 -11.23
CA ARG A 233 22.29 -14.43 -10.86
C ARG A 233 20.77 -14.24 -10.91
N MET A 234 20.26 -13.18 -11.53
CA MET A 234 18.81 -13.03 -11.73
C MET A 234 18.29 -14.06 -12.73
N ASP A 235 17.77 -15.16 -12.18
CA ASP A 235 17.20 -16.25 -12.94
C ASP A 235 15.80 -15.90 -13.51
N ALA A 236 15.22 -16.84 -14.26
CA ALA A 236 13.91 -16.63 -14.89
C ALA A 236 12.79 -16.45 -13.85
N GLN A 237 12.86 -17.13 -12.70
CA GLN A 237 11.83 -17.08 -11.66
C GLN A 237 11.77 -15.70 -11.02
N MET A 238 12.92 -15.10 -10.68
CA MET A 238 13.00 -13.76 -10.11
C MET A 238 12.48 -12.69 -11.09
N LYS A 239 12.76 -12.85 -12.39
CA LYS A 239 12.23 -11.95 -13.44
C LYS A 239 10.71 -12.07 -13.56
N THR A 240 10.17 -13.29 -13.53
CA THR A 240 8.73 -13.54 -13.55
C THR A 240 8.05 -12.94 -12.33
N ALA A 241 8.56 -13.22 -11.13
CA ALA A 241 8.06 -12.67 -9.87
C ALA A 241 8.06 -11.14 -9.90
N SER A 242 9.16 -10.52 -10.34
CA SER A 242 9.26 -9.06 -10.43
C SER A 242 8.22 -8.45 -11.37
N ARG A 243 8.01 -9.04 -12.55
CA ARG A 243 6.98 -8.58 -13.51
C ARG A 243 5.57 -8.74 -12.96
N GLU A 244 5.29 -9.87 -12.32
CA GLU A 244 4.00 -10.15 -11.71
C GLU A 244 3.68 -9.15 -10.59
N ILE A 245 4.63 -8.89 -9.69
CA ILE A 245 4.48 -7.91 -8.61
C ILE A 245 4.26 -6.50 -9.16
N ILE A 246 5.03 -6.09 -10.17
CA ILE A 246 4.89 -4.75 -10.78
C ILE A 246 3.49 -4.60 -11.38
N LYS A 247 3.05 -5.57 -12.18
CA LYS A 247 1.72 -5.55 -12.78
C LYS A 247 0.63 -5.53 -11.71
N LEU A 248 0.74 -6.40 -10.71
CA LEU A 248 -0.20 -6.51 -9.60
C LEU A 248 -0.33 -5.18 -8.85
N PHE A 249 0.78 -4.53 -8.51
CA PHE A 249 0.75 -3.25 -7.80
C PHE A 249 0.21 -2.10 -8.66
N GLN A 250 0.46 -2.09 -9.96
CA GLN A 250 -0.11 -1.09 -10.87
C GLN A 250 -1.61 -1.24 -11.05
N ASP A 251 -2.09 -2.47 -11.15
CA ASP A 251 -3.51 -2.75 -11.36
C ASP A 251 -4.31 -2.54 -10.08
N ASN A 252 -3.76 -2.88 -8.90
CA ASN A 252 -4.52 -3.01 -7.66
C ASN A 252 -4.15 -2.03 -6.54
N TYR A 253 -3.05 -1.28 -6.67
CA TYR A 253 -2.62 -0.27 -5.68
C TYR A 253 -2.28 1.07 -6.36
N PRO A 254 -3.19 1.61 -7.20
CA PRO A 254 -2.93 2.86 -7.91
C PRO A 254 -2.69 4.01 -6.93
N GLU A 255 -1.75 4.89 -7.28
CA GLU A 255 -1.51 6.14 -6.53
C GLU A 255 -1.25 5.93 -5.02
N MET A 256 -0.61 4.80 -4.66
CA MET A 256 -0.24 4.47 -3.28
C MET A 256 1.20 4.82 -2.92
N LEU A 257 2.08 4.99 -3.91
CA LEU A 257 3.50 5.21 -3.65
C LEU A 257 3.80 6.71 -3.40
N SER A 258 4.48 7.03 -2.29
CA SER A 258 5.05 8.37 -2.05
C SER A 258 6.43 8.50 -2.69
N ALA A 259 7.33 7.56 -2.40
CA ALA A 259 8.67 7.44 -2.95
C ALA A 259 9.12 5.98 -2.96
N LYS A 260 9.98 5.61 -3.91
CA LYS A 260 10.63 4.30 -3.98
C LYS A 260 12.14 4.43 -4.10
N LEU A 261 12.86 3.99 -3.08
CA LEU A 261 14.31 4.03 -3.05
C LEU A 261 14.89 2.66 -3.40
N PHE A 262 15.84 2.64 -4.31
CA PHE A 262 16.64 1.46 -4.64
C PHE A 262 18.04 1.71 -4.12
N LEU A 263 18.40 1.02 -3.04
CA LEU A 263 19.67 1.18 -2.33
C LEU A 263 20.67 0.12 -2.78
N ASN A 264 21.94 0.48 -2.67
CA ASN A 264 23.07 -0.41 -2.91
C ASN A 264 22.99 -1.06 -4.30
N VAL A 265 22.45 -0.32 -5.26
CA VAL A 265 22.31 -0.77 -6.64
C VAL A 265 23.73 -0.81 -7.23
N PRO A 266 24.26 -1.99 -7.63
CA PRO A 266 25.53 -2.03 -8.34
C PRO A 266 25.41 -1.24 -9.64
N VAL A 267 26.53 -0.86 -10.25
CA VAL A 267 26.61 0.04 -11.43
C VAL A 267 25.82 -0.47 -12.67
N VAL A 268 25.20 -1.65 -12.61
CA VAL A 268 24.28 -2.19 -13.63
C VAL A 268 22.87 -1.61 -13.46
N MET A 269 22.75 -0.31 -13.78
CA MET A 269 21.48 0.42 -13.91
C MET A 269 20.52 -0.17 -14.98
N GLU A 270 21.05 -0.87 -15.98
CA GLU A 270 20.34 -1.25 -17.21
C GLU A 270 19.11 -2.16 -16.98
N PHE A 271 19.20 -3.16 -16.10
CA PHE A 271 18.09 -4.07 -15.84
C PHE A 271 16.93 -3.38 -15.12
N LEU A 272 17.22 -2.65 -14.03
CA LEU A 272 16.20 -1.91 -13.29
C LEU A 272 15.57 -0.84 -14.18
N PHE A 273 16.39 -0.14 -14.98
CA PHE A 273 15.89 0.82 -15.95
C PHE A 273 14.95 0.16 -16.97
N SER A 274 15.32 -0.96 -17.58
CA SER A 274 14.48 -1.71 -18.54
C SER A 274 13.16 -2.19 -17.93
N LEU A 275 13.20 -2.70 -16.69
CA LEU A 275 12.02 -3.18 -15.97
C LEU A 275 11.06 -2.01 -15.64
N PHE A 276 11.56 -0.81 -15.40
CA PHE A 276 10.71 0.35 -15.09
C PHE A 276 10.28 1.12 -16.33
N THR A 277 11.08 1.21 -17.39
CA THR A 277 10.71 1.92 -18.62
C THR A 277 9.60 1.22 -19.39
N THR A 278 9.53 -0.11 -19.32
CA THR A 278 8.55 -0.89 -20.08
C THR A 278 7.19 -0.96 -19.38
N PHE A 279 7.20 -0.92 -18.04
CA PHE A 279 6.01 -1.21 -17.25
C PHE A 279 5.48 -0.01 -16.46
N SER A 280 6.29 0.98 -16.09
CA SER A 280 5.85 2.10 -15.23
C SER A 280 5.58 3.38 -16.03
N ASP A 281 4.46 4.06 -15.71
CA ASP A 281 4.14 5.37 -16.28
C ASP A 281 5.09 6.45 -15.75
N VAL A 282 5.08 7.62 -16.41
CA VAL A 282 5.99 8.75 -16.09
C VAL A 282 5.86 9.19 -14.63
N ASN A 283 4.63 9.20 -14.10
CA ASN A 283 4.37 9.60 -12.71
C ASN A 283 4.94 8.61 -11.70
N THR A 284 4.84 7.30 -11.96
CA THR A 284 5.46 6.28 -11.10
C THR A 284 6.99 6.37 -11.16
N ARG A 285 7.57 6.58 -12.35
CA ARG A 285 9.02 6.71 -12.51
C ARG A 285 9.61 7.94 -11.81
N ALA A 286 8.86 9.04 -11.76
CA ALA A 286 9.28 10.26 -11.06
C ALA A 286 9.47 10.04 -9.54
N LYS A 287 8.86 8.99 -8.97
CA LYS A 287 8.97 8.64 -7.55
C LYS A 287 10.16 7.74 -7.24
N PHE A 288 10.93 7.32 -8.26
CA PHE A 288 12.00 6.34 -8.12
C PHE A 288 13.34 7.04 -7.96
N THR A 289 14.12 6.62 -6.97
CA THR A 289 15.48 7.12 -6.78
C THR A 289 16.42 5.97 -6.49
N MET A 290 17.51 5.89 -7.25
CA MET A 290 18.52 4.85 -7.13
C MET A 290 19.79 5.41 -6.50
N ALA A 291 20.39 4.66 -5.59
CA ALA A 291 21.65 4.98 -4.95
C ALA A 291 22.65 3.83 -5.09
N SER A 292 23.90 4.21 -5.38
CA SER A 292 25.07 3.34 -5.18
C SER A 292 25.31 3.11 -3.69
N PRO A 293 26.10 2.11 -3.28
CA PRO A 293 26.35 1.83 -1.87
C PRO A 293 26.74 3.05 -1.03
N GLN A 294 27.69 3.86 -1.53
CA GLN A 294 28.18 5.06 -0.86
C GLN A 294 27.12 6.17 -0.73
N ARG A 295 26.06 6.12 -1.54
CA ARG A 295 24.98 7.12 -1.54
C ARG A 295 23.70 6.62 -0.85
N SER A 296 23.61 5.35 -0.49
CA SER A 296 22.41 4.73 0.07
C SER A 296 21.99 5.36 1.40
N ARG A 297 22.92 5.47 2.36
CA ARG A 297 22.64 6.07 3.68
C ARG A 297 22.32 7.57 3.57
N PRO A 298 23.13 8.41 2.89
CA PRO A 298 22.77 9.81 2.68
C PRO A 298 21.39 9.98 2.05
N LEU A 299 21.04 9.13 1.06
CA LEU A 299 19.72 9.15 0.45
C LEU A 299 18.62 8.81 1.44
N LEU A 300 18.77 7.74 2.24
CA LEU A 300 17.79 7.39 3.28
C LEU A 300 17.52 8.56 4.23
N LEU A 301 18.57 9.23 4.71
CA LEU A 301 18.47 10.34 5.68
C LEU A 301 17.74 11.58 5.14
N ARG A 302 17.71 11.76 3.81
CA ARG A 302 16.90 12.80 3.15
C ARG A 302 15.41 12.54 3.28
N TYR A 303 14.99 11.27 3.32
CA TYR A 303 13.58 10.89 3.36
C TYR A 303 13.09 10.46 4.75
N ILE A 304 13.98 9.93 5.60
CA ILE A 304 13.62 9.27 6.85
C ILE A 304 14.50 9.79 7.97
N ASP A 305 13.89 10.11 9.11
CA ASP A 305 14.64 10.50 10.30
C ASP A 305 15.47 9.31 10.83
N PRO A 306 16.73 9.51 11.28
CA PRO A 306 17.55 8.43 11.84
C PRO A 306 16.84 7.53 12.85
N VAL A 307 16.00 8.08 13.73
CA VAL A 307 15.31 7.28 14.75
C VAL A 307 14.23 6.36 14.17
N GLN A 308 13.72 6.71 12.98
CA GLN A 308 12.71 5.94 12.26
C GLN A 308 13.31 4.84 11.38
N LEU A 309 14.63 4.88 11.11
CA LEU A 309 15.29 3.84 10.32
C LEU A 309 15.33 2.50 11.07
N PRO A 310 15.26 1.36 10.37
CA PRO A 310 15.61 0.06 10.93
C PRO A 310 17.04 0.05 11.50
N GLU A 311 17.29 -0.79 12.50
CA GLU A 311 18.59 -0.89 13.19
C GLU A 311 19.78 -1.03 12.23
N ARG A 312 19.64 -1.86 11.19
CA ARG A 312 20.66 -2.08 10.14
C ARG A 312 21.09 -0.81 9.39
N TYR A 313 20.33 0.27 9.48
CA TYR A 313 20.63 1.57 8.89
C TYR A 313 20.78 2.67 9.94
N ARG A 314 20.84 2.38 11.24
CA ARG A 314 20.99 3.42 12.27
C ARG A 314 22.45 3.78 12.51
N SER A 315 23.33 2.78 12.62
CA SER A 315 24.76 3.01 12.76
C SER A 315 25.35 3.59 11.46
N GLU A 316 26.32 4.49 11.62
CA GLU A 316 27.37 4.62 10.62
C GLU A 316 28.13 3.30 10.69
N ALA A 317 27.88 2.38 9.76
CA ALA A 317 28.82 1.28 9.59
C ALA A 317 30.15 1.96 9.22
N ASP A 318 31.15 1.82 10.10
CA ASP A 318 32.51 2.27 9.84
C ASP A 318 32.95 1.73 8.48
N ASP A 319 32.99 2.60 7.48
CA ASP A 319 33.68 2.35 6.21
C ASP A 319 35.17 2.18 6.56
N LYS A 320 35.59 0.93 6.75
CA LYS A 320 36.98 0.49 6.71
C LYS A 320 37.17 -0.48 5.55
#